data_AF-A0A1A7W8T3-F1
#
_entry.id   AF-A0A1A7W8T3-F1
#
_cell.length_a   1.000
_cell.length_b   1.000
_cell.length_c   1.000
_cell.angle_alpha   90.00
_cell.angle_beta   90.00
_cell.angle_gamma   90.00
#
_symmetry.space_group_name_H-M   'P 1'
#
loop_
_entity.id
_entity.type
_entity.pdbx_description
1 polymer ?
#
loop_
_entity_poly.entity_id
_entity_poly.type
_entity_poly.pdbx_seq_one_letter_code
_entity_poly.pdbx_strand_id
1 'polypeptide(L)'
;WWKAISYHYVRRTRQVTRYRNGDAYTTTQVYHERVNTHVAEAEFDYGNCGAKDISKHLQGLEGFPITRLRFTKCFSFANVESENSYLTQRARFFTENEGLDDYMEAREGMHLKNVDFKEYMIGFSNPSHPPWYASHSAFWVAAAFTLSWPLRVLTEYRTACVHYHVEKLFGVDFVPVTPSEERPYCRHIPRVNTIDSTELEWHIRSNQ
;
A
#
# COMPACT_ATOMS: atom_id res chain seq x y z
N TRP A 1 5.61 4.32 -1.48
CA TRP A 1 5.75 4.38 -2.93
C TRP A 1 4.57 5.12 -3.51
N TRP A 2 4.81 5.77 -4.63
CA TRP A 2 3.85 6.53 -5.41
C TRP A 2 3.98 6.08 -6.86
N LYS A 3 2.86 6.04 -7.57
CA LYS A 3 2.83 5.70 -8.99
C LYS A 3 1.89 6.65 -9.71
N ALA A 4 2.36 7.22 -10.80
CA ALA A 4 1.58 8.05 -11.69
C ALA A 4 1.38 7.29 -13.00
N ILE A 5 0.13 7.16 -13.44
CA ILE A 5 -0.22 6.53 -14.72
C ILE A 5 -0.97 7.57 -15.56
N SER A 6 -0.34 8.08 -16.60
CA SER A 6 -0.96 9.01 -17.54
C SER A 6 -1.68 8.22 -18.63
N TYR A 7 -2.89 8.64 -18.98
CA TYR A 7 -3.75 7.94 -19.94
C TYR A 7 -4.74 8.88 -20.63
N HIS A 8 -5.20 8.46 -21.80
CA HIS A 8 -6.34 9.06 -22.51
C HIS A 8 -7.29 7.97 -23.01
N TYR A 9 -8.44 8.39 -23.50
CA TYR A 9 -9.44 7.51 -24.08
C TYR A 9 -9.43 7.60 -25.61
N VAL A 10 -9.21 6.46 -26.26
CA VAL A 10 -9.29 6.36 -27.71
C VAL A 10 -10.67 5.85 -28.11
N ARG A 11 -11.30 6.55 -29.05
CA ARG A 11 -12.56 6.12 -29.66
C ARG A 11 -12.30 4.92 -30.58
N ARG A 12 -12.94 3.79 -30.28
CA ARG A 12 -12.91 2.56 -31.09
C ARG A 12 -14.31 2.19 -31.56
N THR A 13 -14.38 1.32 -32.56
CA THR A 13 -15.64 0.77 -33.06
C THR A 13 -15.58 -0.75 -33.08
N ARG A 14 -16.68 -1.39 -32.72
CA ARG A 14 -16.87 -2.84 -32.84
C ARG A 14 -18.21 -3.16 -33.47
N GLN A 15 -18.28 -4.28 -34.18
CA GLN A 15 -19.56 -4.84 -34.63
C GLN A 15 -20.19 -5.62 -33.48
N VAL A 16 -21.46 -5.35 -33.20
CA VAL A 16 -22.25 -6.05 -32.18
C VAL A 16 -23.48 -6.64 -32.83
N THR A 17 -23.59 -7.95 -32.74
CA THR A 17 -24.78 -8.68 -33.17
C THR A 17 -25.89 -8.48 -32.15
N ARG A 18 -27.04 -8.00 -32.62
CA ARG A 18 -28.26 -7.84 -31.84
C ARG A 18 -29.35 -8.69 -32.45
N TYR A 19 -30.33 -9.06 -31.64
CA TYR A 19 -31.49 -9.81 -32.09
C TYR A 19 -32.73 -8.92 -32.04
N ARG A 20 -33.52 -8.94 -33.12
CA ARG A 20 -34.85 -8.31 -33.16
C ARG A 20 -35.78 -9.27 -33.87
N ASN A 21 -36.87 -9.66 -33.21
CA ASN A 21 -37.84 -10.62 -33.73
C ASN A 21 -37.24 -11.99 -34.13
N GLY A 22 -36.16 -12.42 -33.48
CA GLY A 22 -35.50 -13.71 -33.77
C GLY A 22 -34.38 -13.64 -34.83
N ASP A 23 -34.30 -12.55 -35.59
CA ASP A 23 -33.25 -12.35 -36.59
C ASP A 23 -32.03 -11.64 -36.01
N ALA A 24 -30.84 -12.12 -36.36
CA ALA A 24 -29.56 -11.52 -36.01
C ALA A 24 -29.19 -10.40 -37.01
N TYR A 25 -28.92 -9.19 -36.50
CA TYR A 25 -28.40 -8.08 -37.29
C TYR A 25 -27.18 -7.45 -36.62
N THR A 26 -26.20 -7.02 -37.41
CA THR A 26 -24.97 -6.39 -36.92
C THR A 26 -25.13 -4.88 -36.84
N THR A 27 -24.77 -4.31 -35.70
CA THR A 27 -24.75 -2.86 -35.46
C THR A 27 -23.35 -2.39 -35.08
N THR A 28 -22.92 -1.25 -35.62
CA THR A 28 -21.66 -0.62 -35.20
C THR A 28 -21.85 0.07 -33.85
N GLN A 29 -21.11 -0.35 -32.84
CA GLN A 29 -21.04 0.32 -31.53
C GLN A 29 -19.72 1.08 -31.40
N VAL A 30 -19.81 2.36 -31.06
CA VAL A 30 -18.68 3.19 -30.65
C VAL A 30 -18.44 2.99 -29.15
N TYR A 31 -17.20 2.78 -28.74
CA TYR A 31 -16.79 2.75 -27.35
C TYR A 31 -15.46 3.47 -27.14
N HIS A 32 -15.16 3.82 -25.90
CA HIS A 32 -13.90 4.44 -25.50
C HIS A 32 -13.03 3.41 -24.78
N GLU A 33 -11.79 3.30 -25.20
CA GLU A 33 -10.80 2.40 -24.62
C GLU A 33 -9.70 3.23 -23.96
N ARG A 34 -9.38 2.93 -22.70
CA ARG A 34 -8.28 3.58 -21.99
C ARG A 34 -6.96 3.09 -22.54
N VAL A 35 -6.08 4.01 -22.91
CA VAL A 35 -4.71 3.72 -23.32
C VAL A 35 -3.77 4.42 -22.34
N ASN A 36 -2.92 3.63 -21.66
CA ASN A 36 -1.88 4.19 -20.81
C ASN A 36 -0.68 4.57 -21.68
N THR A 37 -0.26 5.81 -21.59
CA THR A 37 0.85 6.37 -22.38
C THR A 37 2.14 6.46 -21.58
N HIS A 38 2.03 6.73 -20.29
CA HIS A 38 3.17 6.90 -19.40
C HIS A 38 2.91 6.30 -18.03
N VAL A 39 3.96 5.71 -17.44
CA VAL A 39 3.96 5.17 -16.09
C VAL A 39 5.25 5.56 -15.39
N ALA A 40 5.15 6.24 -14.26
CA ALA A 40 6.27 6.55 -13.39
C ALA A 40 6.03 6.01 -11.99
N GLU A 41 7.11 5.66 -11.30
CA GLU A 41 7.10 5.17 -9.93
C GLU A 41 8.20 5.87 -9.13
N ALA A 42 7.90 6.19 -7.87
CA ALA A 42 8.85 6.74 -6.92
C ALA A 42 8.57 6.21 -5.52
N GLU A 43 9.53 6.36 -4.62
CA GLU A 43 9.39 6.02 -3.21
C GLU A 43 9.92 7.13 -2.33
N PHE A 44 9.48 7.12 -1.08
CA PHE A 44 9.96 8.10 -0.10
C PHE A 44 11.42 7.81 0.23
N ASP A 45 12.29 8.79 -0.03
CA ASP A 45 13.68 8.70 0.38
C ASP A 45 13.85 9.25 1.81
N TYR A 46 13.99 8.32 2.75
CA TYR A 46 14.20 8.59 4.17
C TYR A 46 15.68 8.53 4.59
N GLY A 47 16.63 8.50 3.63
CA GLY A 47 18.06 8.46 3.94
C GLY A 47 18.55 9.60 4.83
N ASN A 48 17.91 10.78 4.74
CA ASN A 48 18.30 11.97 5.50
C ASN A 48 17.61 12.09 6.88
N CYS A 49 16.55 11.32 7.14
CA CYS A 49 15.76 11.46 8.38
C CYS A 49 15.77 10.19 9.24
N GLY A 50 16.26 9.07 8.71
CA GLY A 50 16.34 7.80 9.42
C GLY A 50 15.00 7.10 9.55
N ALA A 51 15.06 5.81 9.89
CA ALA A 51 13.88 4.99 10.14
C ALA A 51 14.12 4.07 11.35
N LYS A 52 13.17 4.06 12.28
CA LYS A 52 13.18 3.17 13.46
C LYS A 52 12.00 2.21 13.39
N ASP A 53 12.24 0.95 13.74
CA ASP A 53 11.17 -0.01 13.93
C ASP A 53 10.52 0.16 15.30
N ILE A 54 9.20 0.38 15.34
CA ILE A 54 8.41 0.47 16.56
C ILE A 54 7.28 -0.58 16.60
N SER A 55 7.41 -1.62 15.77
CA SER A 55 6.46 -2.73 15.72
C SER A 55 6.37 -3.44 17.07
N LYS A 56 5.16 -3.84 17.46
CA LYS A 56 4.91 -4.51 18.74
C LYS A 56 5.62 -5.87 18.80
N HIS A 57 6.06 -6.31 19.97
CA HIS A 57 6.58 -7.67 20.10
C HIS A 57 5.44 -8.68 20.08
N LEU A 58 5.55 -9.70 19.21
CA LEU A 58 4.63 -10.84 19.21
C LEU A 58 4.91 -11.73 20.43
N GLN A 59 3.85 -12.13 21.13
CA GLN A 59 3.93 -12.99 22.31
C GLN A 59 2.92 -14.13 22.19
N GLY A 60 3.18 -15.26 22.87
CA GLY A 60 2.24 -16.37 22.96
C GLY A 60 2.13 -17.25 21.71
N LEU A 61 2.98 -17.06 20.70
CA LEU A 61 3.00 -17.91 19.50
C LEU A 61 3.46 -19.34 19.79
N GLU A 62 4.21 -19.54 20.88
CA GLU A 62 4.71 -20.86 21.31
C GLU A 62 3.60 -21.85 21.68
N GLY A 63 2.39 -21.36 21.97
CA GLY A 63 1.23 -22.22 22.23
C GLY A 63 0.70 -22.94 20.98
N PHE A 64 1.17 -22.55 19.79
CA PHE A 64 0.65 -23.05 18.52
C PHE A 64 1.76 -23.66 17.66
N PRO A 65 1.61 -24.91 17.20
CA PRO A 65 2.63 -25.59 16.40
C PRO A 65 2.82 -24.94 15.02
N ILE A 66 1.76 -24.34 14.46
CA ILE A 66 1.79 -23.61 13.19
C ILE A 66 1.08 -22.27 13.37
N THR A 67 1.70 -21.20 12.86
CA THR A 67 1.13 -19.86 12.84
C THR A 67 1.18 -19.28 11.43
N ARG A 68 0.04 -18.83 10.90
CA ARG A 68 -0.05 -18.01 9.69
C ARG A 68 0.02 -16.55 10.07
N LEU A 69 1.06 -15.89 9.58
CA LEU A 69 1.30 -14.47 9.77
C LEU A 69 0.87 -13.74 8.51
N ARG A 70 -0.08 -12.82 8.66
CA ARG A 70 -0.39 -11.79 7.67
C ARG A 70 0.22 -10.49 8.16
N PHE A 71 1.03 -9.87 7.33
CA PHE A 71 1.71 -8.65 7.66
C PHE A 71 1.05 -7.44 7.01
N THR A 72 0.94 -6.34 7.73
CA THR A 72 0.53 -5.04 7.16
C THR A 72 1.53 -3.99 7.60
N LYS A 73 1.93 -3.12 6.68
CA LYS A 73 2.89 -2.06 6.95
C LYS A 73 2.12 -0.83 7.41
N CYS A 74 2.61 -0.18 8.45
CA CYS A 74 2.21 1.15 8.92
C CYS A 74 3.45 2.05 9.05
N PHE A 75 3.27 3.36 8.94
CA PHE A 75 4.34 4.31 9.23
C PHE A 75 3.82 5.55 9.93
N SER A 76 4.71 6.19 10.65
CA SER A 76 4.47 7.44 11.36
C SER A 76 5.72 8.32 11.29
N PHE A 77 5.55 9.61 11.60
CA PHE A 77 6.64 10.58 11.63
C PHE A 77 6.91 11.00 13.07
N ALA A 78 8.19 11.06 13.44
CA ALA A 78 8.62 11.49 14.76
C ALA A 78 8.57 13.02 14.92
N ASN A 79 8.64 13.75 13.81
CA ASN A 79 8.69 15.21 13.80
C ASN A 79 8.08 15.78 12.50
N VAL A 80 7.77 17.08 12.55
CA VAL A 80 7.11 17.81 11.45
C VAL A 80 8.05 17.94 10.24
N GLU A 81 9.37 17.96 10.45
CA GLU A 81 10.36 18.06 9.38
C GLU A 81 10.36 16.81 8.48
N SER A 82 10.30 15.62 9.08
CA SER A 82 10.22 14.36 8.33
C SER A 82 8.88 14.19 7.60
N GLU A 83 7.78 14.63 8.21
CA GLU A 83 6.47 14.69 7.56
C GLU A 83 6.48 15.64 6.36
N ASN A 84 7.00 16.85 6.53
CA ASN A 84 7.12 17.83 5.43
C ASN A 84 8.03 17.33 4.31
N SER A 85 9.13 16.65 4.63
CA SER A 85 10.00 16.02 3.63
C SER A 85 9.23 14.99 2.79
N TYR A 86 8.44 14.12 3.43
CA TYR A 86 7.59 13.15 2.74
C TYR A 86 6.57 13.83 1.82
N LEU A 87 5.82 14.81 2.35
CA LEU A 87 4.80 15.53 1.61
C LEU A 87 5.38 16.30 0.42
N THR A 88 6.57 16.91 0.59
CA THR A 88 7.27 17.64 -0.46
C THR A 88 7.74 16.71 -1.57
N GLN A 89 8.35 15.57 -1.23
CA GLN A 89 8.76 14.56 -2.22
C GLN A 89 7.55 14.02 -3.00
N ARG A 90 6.45 13.73 -2.28
CA ARG A 90 5.21 13.25 -2.89
C ARG A 90 4.59 14.27 -3.84
N ALA A 91 4.43 15.52 -3.39
CA ALA A 91 3.87 16.59 -4.20
C ALA A 91 4.72 16.82 -5.45
N ARG A 92 6.04 16.91 -5.28
CA ARG A 92 6.98 17.05 -6.40
C ARG A 92 6.81 15.94 -7.43
N PHE A 93 6.78 14.67 -7.00
CA PHE A 93 6.60 13.54 -7.89
C PHE A 93 5.32 13.63 -8.73
N PHE A 94 4.18 13.95 -8.10
CA PHE A 94 2.92 14.04 -8.83
C PHE A 94 2.85 15.27 -9.74
N THR A 95 3.36 16.42 -9.30
CA THR A 95 3.45 17.63 -10.13
C THR A 95 4.35 17.42 -11.35
N GLU A 96 5.45 16.68 -11.22
CA GLU A 96 6.34 16.34 -12.35
C GLU A 96 5.66 15.42 -13.38
N ASN A 97 4.64 14.65 -12.98
CA ASN A 97 3.90 13.73 -13.87
C ASN A 97 2.55 14.27 -14.35
N GLU A 98 2.11 15.39 -13.79
CA GLU A 98 0.86 16.04 -14.13
C GLU A 98 0.94 16.65 -15.54
N GLY A 99 -0.15 16.55 -16.31
CA GLY A 99 -0.24 17.15 -17.66
C GLY A 99 0.52 16.41 -18.76
N LEU A 100 1.07 15.21 -18.49
CA LEU A 100 1.70 14.37 -19.54
C LEU A 100 0.68 13.75 -20.51
N ASP A 101 -0.60 13.67 -20.13
CA ASP A 101 -1.71 13.18 -20.96
C ASP A 101 -3.04 13.79 -20.47
N ASP A 102 -4.16 13.45 -21.14
CA ASP A 102 -5.50 13.94 -20.82
C ASP A 102 -5.90 13.69 -19.36
N TYR A 103 -5.51 12.53 -18.81
CA TYR A 103 -5.79 12.13 -17.44
C TYR A 103 -4.55 11.53 -16.77
N MET A 104 -4.52 11.61 -15.44
CA MET A 104 -3.53 10.95 -14.60
C MET A 104 -4.22 10.19 -13.47
N GLU A 105 -3.83 8.93 -13.26
CA GLU A 105 -4.21 8.13 -12.10
C GLU A 105 -3.03 8.12 -11.11
N ALA A 106 -3.25 8.72 -9.94
CA ALA A 106 -2.32 8.64 -8.82
C ALA A 106 -2.62 7.40 -7.97
N ARG A 107 -1.58 6.62 -7.66
CA ARG A 107 -1.64 5.52 -6.70
C ARG A 107 -0.58 5.70 -5.64
N GLU A 108 -0.96 5.39 -4.40
CA GLU A 108 -0.06 5.45 -3.26
C GLU A 108 -0.10 4.11 -2.52
N GLY A 109 1.05 3.73 -1.96
CA GLY A 109 1.14 2.56 -1.11
C GLY A 109 2.41 2.58 -0.29
N MET A 110 2.60 1.55 0.53
CA MET A 110 3.77 1.46 1.40
C MET A 110 4.79 0.45 0.90
N HIS A 111 5.97 0.96 0.59
CA HIS A 111 7.17 0.17 0.33
C HIS A 111 8.26 0.68 1.25
N LEU A 112 8.99 -0.24 1.87
CA LEU A 112 10.18 0.08 2.65
C LEU A 112 11.37 -0.10 1.70
N LYS A 113 12.13 0.96 1.48
CA LYS A 113 13.27 0.97 0.56
C LYS A 113 14.26 -0.13 0.96
N ASN A 114 14.70 -0.91 -0.03
CA ASN A 114 15.63 -2.03 0.11
C ASN A 114 15.15 -3.22 0.98
N VAL A 115 13.85 -3.40 1.17
CA VAL A 115 13.31 -4.56 1.92
C VAL A 115 12.33 -5.33 1.05
N ASP A 116 12.70 -6.56 0.68
CA ASP A 116 11.73 -7.51 0.11
C ASP A 116 10.84 -8.05 1.24
N PHE A 117 9.58 -7.61 1.22
CA PHE A 117 8.65 -7.85 2.31
C PHE A 117 7.56 -8.83 1.87
N LYS A 118 7.56 -10.01 2.50
CA LYS A 118 6.52 -11.02 2.29
C LYS A 118 5.30 -10.70 3.13
N GLU A 119 4.15 -10.47 2.49
CA GLU A 119 2.89 -10.18 3.18
C GLU A 119 2.36 -11.38 3.96
N TYR A 120 2.62 -12.60 3.48
CA TYR A 120 2.16 -13.84 4.10
C TYR A 120 3.36 -14.73 4.43
N MET A 121 3.38 -15.23 5.67
CA MET A 121 4.39 -16.17 6.13
C MET A 121 3.75 -17.25 7.01
N ILE A 122 4.33 -18.44 6.99
CA ILE A 122 3.99 -19.51 7.92
C ILE A 122 5.18 -19.72 8.85
N GLY A 123 4.95 -19.57 10.16
CA GLY A 123 5.90 -19.88 11.21
C GLY A 123 5.59 -21.22 11.86
N PHE A 124 6.62 -22.00 12.16
CA PHE A 124 6.54 -23.19 12.97
C PHE A 124 7.20 -22.91 14.32
N SER A 125 6.56 -23.27 15.44
CA SER A 125 7.16 -23.09 16.78
C SER A 125 8.45 -23.92 16.92
N ASN A 126 8.51 -25.11 16.33
CA ASN A 126 9.73 -25.90 16.21
C ASN A 126 10.07 -26.18 14.74
N PRO A 127 11.05 -25.47 14.14
CA PRO A 127 11.46 -25.68 12.75
C PRO A 127 12.03 -27.08 12.47
N SER A 128 12.69 -27.69 13.45
CA SER A 128 13.33 -29.01 13.29
C SER A 128 12.33 -30.16 13.37
N HIS A 129 11.19 -29.95 14.05
CA HIS A 129 10.16 -30.95 14.27
C HIS A 129 8.77 -30.37 13.97
N PRO A 130 8.39 -30.24 12.70
CA PRO A 130 7.03 -29.83 12.35
C PRO A 130 6.02 -30.90 12.82
N PRO A 131 4.77 -30.50 13.11
CA PRO A 131 3.75 -31.45 13.54
C PRO A 131 3.49 -32.50 12.46
N TRP A 132 3.22 -33.75 12.88
CA TRP A 132 3.05 -34.89 11.98
C TRP A 132 2.00 -34.65 10.89
N TYR A 133 0.92 -33.93 11.19
CA TYR A 133 -0.17 -33.65 10.25
C TYR A 133 0.21 -32.64 9.16
N ALA A 134 1.35 -31.93 9.31
CA ALA A 134 1.91 -31.06 8.28
C ALA A 134 2.99 -31.76 7.43
N SER A 135 3.31 -33.02 7.73
CA SER A 135 4.30 -33.79 6.97
C SER A 135 3.79 -34.26 5.62
N HIS A 136 4.71 -34.41 4.67
CA HIS A 136 4.40 -34.89 3.32
C HIS A 136 3.89 -36.35 3.32
N SER A 137 4.41 -37.19 4.22
CA SER A 137 3.97 -38.58 4.38
C SER A 137 2.53 -38.67 4.89
N ALA A 138 2.18 -37.90 5.92
CA ALA A 138 0.81 -37.83 6.43
C ALA A 138 -0.17 -37.37 5.35
N PHE A 139 0.23 -36.41 4.50
CA PHE A 139 -0.57 -35.97 3.37
C PHE A 139 -0.84 -37.10 2.37
N TRP A 140 0.18 -37.84 1.92
CA TRP A 140 -0.02 -38.94 0.95
C TRP A 140 -0.82 -40.10 1.53
N VAL A 141 -0.59 -40.45 2.78
CA VAL A 141 -1.37 -41.47 3.48
C VAL A 141 -2.84 -41.04 3.54
N ALA A 142 -3.12 -39.81 3.99
CA ALA A 142 -4.48 -39.29 4.02
C ALA A 142 -5.11 -39.21 2.62
N ALA A 143 -4.35 -38.84 1.60
CA ALA A 143 -4.80 -38.80 0.22
C ALA A 143 -5.16 -40.20 -0.30
N ALA A 144 -4.33 -41.21 -0.04
CA ALA A 144 -4.57 -42.60 -0.42
C ALA A 144 -5.85 -43.16 0.22
N PHE A 145 -6.15 -42.76 1.46
CA PHE A 145 -7.38 -43.15 2.16
C PHE A 145 -8.58 -42.22 1.90
N THR A 146 -8.49 -41.26 0.97
CA THR A 146 -9.54 -40.25 0.71
C THR A 146 -9.88 -39.35 1.92
N LEU A 147 -9.01 -39.31 2.93
CA LEU A 147 -9.11 -38.50 4.15
C LEU A 147 -8.36 -37.17 4.07
N SER A 148 -8.10 -36.67 2.85
CA SER A 148 -7.40 -35.39 2.65
C SER A 148 -8.19 -34.20 3.22
N TRP A 149 -9.52 -34.23 3.15
CA TRP A 149 -10.38 -33.17 3.69
C TRP A 149 -10.36 -33.12 5.23
N PRO A 150 -10.56 -34.24 5.97
CA PRO A 150 -10.37 -34.26 7.43
C PRO A 150 -8.99 -33.79 7.88
N LEU A 151 -7.93 -34.18 7.16
CA LEU A 151 -6.57 -33.72 7.46
C LEU A 151 -6.46 -32.20 7.32
N ARG A 152 -7.04 -31.61 6.27
CA ARG A 152 -7.05 -30.14 6.07
C ARG A 152 -7.81 -29.44 7.20
N VAL A 153 -8.96 -29.95 7.61
CA VAL A 153 -9.73 -29.39 8.74
C VAL A 153 -8.91 -29.44 10.04
N LEU A 154 -8.23 -30.55 10.31
CA LEU A 154 -7.33 -30.67 11.46
C LEU A 154 -6.19 -29.65 11.38
N THR A 155 -5.56 -29.50 10.21
CA THR A 155 -4.46 -28.54 10.02
C THR A 155 -4.93 -27.11 10.25
N GLU A 156 -6.11 -26.73 9.75
CA GLU A 156 -6.68 -25.40 9.93
C GLU A 156 -7.03 -25.15 11.39
N TYR A 157 -7.66 -26.12 12.06
CA TYR A 157 -8.02 -26.03 13.47
C TYR A 157 -6.79 -25.87 14.40
N ARG A 158 -5.65 -26.46 14.02
CA ARG A 158 -4.39 -26.37 14.78
C ARG A 158 -3.46 -25.25 14.30
N THR A 159 -3.90 -24.41 13.37
CA THR A 159 -3.12 -23.28 12.86
C THR A 159 -3.63 -21.98 13.47
N ALA A 160 -2.76 -21.24 14.16
CA ALA A 160 -3.08 -19.89 14.59
C ALA A 160 -3.01 -18.91 13.41
N CYS A 161 -3.90 -17.93 13.39
CA CYS A 161 -3.87 -16.84 12.41
C CYS A 161 -3.57 -15.53 13.13
N VAL A 162 -2.49 -14.87 12.73
CA VAL A 162 -2.01 -13.64 13.36
C VAL A 162 -1.87 -12.57 12.31
N HIS A 163 -2.51 -11.43 12.55
CA HIS A 163 -2.32 -10.23 11.75
C HIS A 163 -1.34 -9.31 12.47
N TYR A 164 -0.15 -9.15 11.91
CA TYR A 164 0.92 -8.35 12.47
C TYR A 164 1.09 -7.03 11.73
N HIS A 165 1.16 -5.93 12.50
CA HIS A 165 1.42 -4.61 11.98
C HIS A 165 2.89 -4.26 12.15
N VAL A 166 3.59 -4.08 11.03
CA VAL A 166 4.96 -3.59 10.99
C VAL A 166 4.92 -2.08 10.92
N GLU A 167 5.30 -1.40 11.99
CA GLU A 167 5.25 0.05 12.12
C GLU A 167 6.66 0.66 12.08
N LYS A 168 6.87 1.56 11.12
CA LYS A 168 8.13 2.31 10.97
C LYS A 168 7.93 3.77 11.34
N LEU A 169 8.79 4.27 12.21
CA LEU A 169 8.86 5.66 12.60
C LEU A 169 9.99 6.36 11.83
N PHE A 170 9.65 7.34 11.01
CA PHE A 170 10.63 8.15 10.27
C PHE A 170 10.97 9.44 11.03
N GLY A 171 12.16 9.99 10.83
CA GLY A 171 12.57 11.27 11.45
C GLY A 171 13.34 11.17 12.77
N VAL A 172 13.84 9.98 13.11
CA VAL A 172 14.55 9.75 14.38
C VAL A 172 15.99 10.27 14.35
N ASP A 173 16.60 10.38 13.17
CA ASP A 173 17.98 10.85 12.99
C ASP A 173 18.05 12.35 12.65
N PHE A 174 16.92 13.05 12.74
CA PHE A 174 16.92 14.51 12.62
C PHE A 174 17.64 15.08 13.83
N VAL A 175 18.93 15.42 13.67
CA VAL A 175 19.64 16.23 14.66
C VAL A 175 18.90 17.56 14.69
N PRO A 176 18.28 17.96 15.81
CA PRO A 176 17.76 19.31 15.93
C PRO A 176 18.96 20.23 15.72
N VAL A 177 18.91 21.09 14.71
CA VAL A 177 19.81 22.23 14.65
C VAL A 177 19.53 23.01 15.92
N THR A 178 20.37 22.81 16.93
CA THR A 178 20.30 23.54 18.19
C THR A 178 20.33 25.02 17.86
N PRO A 179 19.35 25.83 18.31
CA PRO A 179 19.38 27.28 18.14
C PRO A 179 20.40 27.84 19.13
N SER A 180 21.68 27.63 18.85
CA SER A 180 22.79 28.28 19.54
C SER A 180 23.89 28.52 18.52
N GLU A 181 23.61 29.44 17.61
CA GLU A 181 24.60 30.38 17.09
C GLU A 181 23.81 31.51 16.43
N GLU A 182 23.73 32.64 17.14
CA GLU A 182 23.27 33.90 16.61
C GLU A 182 24.09 34.27 15.37
N ARG A 183 23.47 34.24 14.19
CA ARG A 183 23.90 35.06 13.05
C ARG A 183 22.75 36.00 12.69
N PRO A 184 22.99 37.31 12.65
CA PRO A 184 21.94 38.27 12.37
C PRO A 184 21.58 38.24 10.87
N TYR A 185 20.33 38.58 10.58
CA TYR A 185 19.73 38.76 9.24
C TYR A 185 19.23 37.49 8.52
N CYS A 186 17.96 37.15 8.75
CA CYS A 186 16.90 37.52 7.80
C CYS A 186 15.53 37.08 8.36
N ARG A 187 14.67 38.06 8.67
CA ARG A 187 13.23 37.84 8.79
C ARG A 187 12.71 37.37 7.43
N HIS A 188 12.45 36.09 7.27
CA HIS A 188 11.41 35.67 6.34
C HIS A 188 10.55 34.59 6.99
N ILE A 189 9.52 35.06 7.69
CA ILE A 189 8.34 34.27 7.96
C ILE A 189 7.77 33.90 6.58
N PRO A 190 7.73 32.62 6.18
CA PRO A 190 6.96 32.26 5.00
C PRO A 190 5.52 32.56 5.37
N ARG A 191 4.93 33.55 4.69
CA ARG A 191 3.50 33.78 4.77
C ARG A 191 2.85 32.47 4.36
N VAL A 192 2.30 31.76 5.34
CA VAL A 192 1.27 30.75 5.12
C VAL A 192 0.21 31.49 4.32
N ASN A 193 0.01 31.07 3.07
CA ASN A 193 -1.15 31.48 2.31
C ASN A 193 -2.35 31.09 3.16
N THR A 194 -3.04 32.10 3.68
CA THR A 194 -4.39 31.98 4.22
C THR A 194 -5.19 31.22 3.18
N ILE A 195 -5.56 29.98 3.51
CA ILE A 195 -6.60 29.23 2.80
C ILE A 195 -7.76 30.20 2.62
N ASP A 196 -8.19 30.35 1.36
CA ASP A 196 -9.27 31.23 0.97
C ASP A 196 -10.52 30.81 1.75
N SER A 197 -10.92 31.64 2.71
CA SER A 197 -12.02 31.42 3.65
C SER A 197 -13.38 31.26 2.97
N THR A 198 -13.43 31.45 1.64
CA THR A 198 -14.60 31.26 0.80
C THR A 198 -15.04 29.80 0.74
N GLU A 199 -14.12 28.83 0.68
CA GLU A 199 -14.47 27.40 0.58
C GLU A 199 -15.06 26.85 1.90
N LEU A 200 -14.56 27.36 3.04
CA LEU A 200 -15.10 27.01 4.37
C LEU A 200 -16.49 27.63 4.62
N GLU A 201 -16.73 28.84 4.09
CA GLU A 201 -18.02 29.53 4.23
C GLU A 201 -19.14 28.85 3.43
N TRP A 202 -18.83 28.24 2.28
CA TRP A 202 -19.80 27.48 1.47
C TRP A 202 -20.33 26.24 2.19
N HIS A 203 -19.49 25.51 2.92
CA HIS A 203 -19.91 24.33 3.68
C HIS A 203 -20.81 24.65 4.88
N ILE A 204 -20.72 25.87 5.42
CA ILE A 204 -21.56 26.31 6.55
C ILE A 204 -22.95 26.73 6.07
N ARG A 205 -23.07 27.31 4.87
CA ARG A 205 -24.37 27.75 4.33
C ARG A 205 -25.20 26.63 3.69
N SER A 206 -24.60 25.52 3.29
CA SER A 206 -25.32 24.40 2.64
C SER A 206 -26.06 23.47 3.62
N ASN A 207 -26.10 23.81 4.91
CA ASN A 207 -26.78 23.02 5.96
C ASN A 207 -27.98 23.77 6.59
N GLN A 208 -28.57 24.74 5.86
CA GLN A 208 -29.87 25.32 6.17
C GLN A 208 -30.95 24.85 5.21
#